data_AF-A0A3T1B152-F1
#
_entry.id   AF-A0A3T1B152-F1
#
_cell.length_a   1.000
_cell.length_b   1.000
_cell.length_c   1.000
_cell.angle_alpha   90.00
_cell.angle_beta   90.00
_cell.angle_gamma   90.00
#
_symmetry.space_group_name_H-M   'P 1'
#
loop_
_entity.id
_entity.type
_entity.pdbx_description
1 polymer ?
#
loop_
_entity_poly.entity_id
_entity_poly.type
_entity_poly.pdbx_seq_one_letter_code
_entity_poly.pdbx_strand_id
1 'polypeptide(L)'
;MKRTPILAVITAVALFPGAAHARGLDAVARVFDPDSRVLAQARFVADGDRFELAKRADGGGRAYMQYKYIRKDGGFQSGEHWGLAETSGAVVFDHDFGEGRKVLFRVCVGDLCSATGDQENWTIAYA
;
A
#
# COMPACT_ATOMS: atom_id res chain seq x y z
N MET A 1 28.79 42.24 -53.62
CA MET A 1 28.04 42.41 -52.36
C MET A 1 27.59 41.02 -51.89
N LYS A 2 28.18 40.48 -50.82
CA LYS A 2 27.88 39.14 -50.27
C LYS A 2 26.89 39.31 -49.12
N ARG A 3 25.74 38.62 -49.17
CA ARG A 3 24.74 38.59 -48.09
C ARG A 3 25.00 37.37 -47.21
N THR A 4 25.21 37.60 -45.92
CA THR A 4 25.37 36.56 -44.89
C THR A 4 23.99 36.14 -44.39
N PRO A 5 23.66 34.83 -44.31
CA PRO A 5 22.43 34.40 -43.65
C PRO A 5 22.63 34.35 -42.13
N ILE A 6 21.69 34.95 -41.40
CA ILE A 6 21.59 34.85 -39.94
C ILE A 6 20.90 33.52 -39.61
N LEU A 7 21.62 32.60 -38.95
CA LEU A 7 21.02 31.41 -38.33
C LEU A 7 20.24 31.85 -37.09
N ALA A 8 18.93 31.65 -37.09
CA ALA A 8 18.12 31.73 -35.89
C ALA A 8 18.22 30.39 -35.13
N VAL A 9 18.83 30.42 -33.94
CA VAL A 9 18.83 29.29 -33.01
C VAL A 9 17.51 29.31 -32.24
N ILE A 10 16.62 28.36 -32.52
CA ILE A 10 15.41 28.14 -31.73
C ILE A 10 15.79 27.26 -30.56
N THR A 11 15.97 27.84 -29.38
CA THR A 11 16.16 27.09 -28.13
C THR A 11 14.81 26.56 -27.68
N ALA A 12 14.51 25.29 -27.98
CA ALA A 12 13.35 24.62 -27.42
C ALA A 12 13.61 24.33 -25.92
N VAL A 13 12.93 25.07 -25.05
CA VAL A 13 12.88 24.75 -23.61
C VAL A 13 12.03 23.49 -23.47
N ALA A 14 12.68 22.35 -23.23
CA ALA A 14 11.99 21.13 -22.83
C ALA A 14 11.36 21.37 -21.45
N LEU A 15 10.06 21.66 -21.44
CA LEU A 15 9.23 21.53 -20.24
C LEU A 15 9.18 20.05 -19.91
N PHE A 16 10.01 19.60 -18.98
CA PHE A 16 9.79 18.31 -18.33
C PHE A 16 8.49 18.45 -17.53
N PRO A 17 7.42 17.71 -17.87
CA PRO A 17 6.33 17.56 -16.93
C PRO A 17 6.94 16.81 -15.75
N GLY A 18 7.18 17.50 -14.64
CA GLY A 18 7.45 16.84 -13.38
C GLY A 18 6.32 15.85 -13.16
N ALA A 19 6.63 14.56 -13.19
CA ALA A 19 5.68 13.55 -12.80
C ALA A 19 5.21 13.95 -11.40
N ALA A 20 3.91 14.26 -11.26
CA ALA A 20 3.35 14.45 -9.94
C ALA A 20 3.56 13.13 -9.21
N HIS A 21 4.54 13.07 -8.30
CA HIS A 21 4.67 11.96 -7.39
C HIS A 21 3.35 11.93 -6.63
N ALA A 22 2.54 10.89 -6.86
CA ALA A 22 1.34 10.69 -6.09
C ALA A 22 1.79 10.64 -4.62
N ARG A 23 1.29 11.57 -3.80
CA ARG A 23 1.61 11.53 -2.37
C ARG A 23 1.14 10.19 -1.84
N GLY A 24 2.00 9.54 -1.06
CA GLY A 24 1.65 8.32 -0.34
C GLY A 24 0.33 8.48 0.43
N LEU A 25 -0.45 7.42 0.49
CA LEU A 25 -1.74 7.36 1.16
C LEU A 25 -1.70 6.29 2.25
N ASP A 26 -1.65 6.76 3.49
CA ASP A 26 -1.92 5.93 4.67
C ASP A 26 -3.34 5.37 4.62
N ALA A 27 -3.49 4.10 5.02
CA ALA A 27 -4.80 3.46 5.08
C ALA A 27 -4.87 2.44 6.21
N VAL A 28 -6.10 2.13 6.64
CA VAL A 28 -6.36 1.20 7.74
C VAL A 28 -7.42 0.19 7.34
N ALA A 29 -7.09 -1.09 7.47
CA ALA A 29 -8.02 -2.21 7.36
C ALA A 29 -8.37 -2.74 8.76
N ARG A 30 -9.64 -3.06 9.00
CA ARG A 30 -10.14 -3.64 10.25
C ARG A 30 -11.02 -4.83 9.96
N VAL A 31 -10.85 -5.89 10.74
CA VAL A 31 -11.76 -7.04 10.75
C VAL A 31 -12.52 -7.03 12.07
N PHE A 32 -13.84 -7.27 11.98
CA PHE A 32 -14.77 -7.24 13.10
C PHE A 32 -15.37 -8.62 13.33
N ASP A 33 -15.77 -8.91 14.57
CA ASP A 33 -16.64 -10.04 14.88
C ASP A 33 -18.12 -9.69 14.64
N PRO A 34 -19.06 -10.65 14.77
CA PRO A 34 -20.49 -10.38 14.61
C PRO A 34 -21.06 -9.34 15.58
N ASP A 35 -20.42 -9.11 16.73
CA ASP A 35 -20.81 -8.12 17.73
C ASP A 35 -20.16 -6.74 17.47
N SER A 36 -19.58 -6.54 16.27
CA SER A 36 -18.92 -5.31 15.84
C SER A 36 -17.68 -4.92 16.67
N ARG A 37 -17.04 -5.88 17.34
CA ARG A 37 -15.76 -5.66 18.02
C ARG A 37 -14.62 -5.82 17.03
N VAL A 38 -13.63 -4.93 17.09
CA VAL A 38 -12.42 -5.05 16.25
C VAL A 38 -11.59 -6.23 16.73
N LEU A 39 -11.43 -7.24 15.88
CA LEU A 39 -10.58 -8.40 16.16
C LEU A 39 -9.11 -8.11 15.86
N ALA A 40 -8.84 -7.45 14.73
CA ALA A 40 -7.51 -7.02 14.33
C ALA A 40 -7.54 -5.80 13.41
N GLN A 41 -6.40 -5.12 13.32
CA GLN A 41 -6.20 -3.95 12.47
C GLN A 41 -4.85 -4.06 11.77
N ALA A 42 -4.82 -3.80 10.45
CA ALA A 42 -3.61 -3.52 9.71
C ALA A 42 -3.61 -2.05 9.28
N ARG A 43 -2.52 -1.33 9.53
CA ARG A 43 -2.30 0.03 9.01
C ARG A 43 -1.15 -0.01 8.01
N PHE A 44 -1.36 0.58 6.84
CA PHE A 44 -0.27 0.96 5.96
C PHE A 44 0.15 2.39 6.29
N VAL A 45 1.45 2.60 6.49
CA VAL A 45 2.06 3.92 6.63
C VAL A 45 2.93 4.12 5.40
N ALA A 46 2.52 5.06 4.55
CA ALA A 46 3.18 5.30 3.28
C ALA A 46 4.58 5.89 3.46
N ASP A 47 4.77 6.70 4.50
CA ASP A 47 6.11 7.13 4.92
C ASP A 47 6.90 5.94 5.48
N GLY A 48 7.70 5.32 4.61
CA GLY A 48 8.53 4.15 4.91
C GLY A 48 7.94 2.80 4.50
N ASP A 49 6.90 2.75 3.65
CA ASP A 49 6.37 1.52 3.06
C ASP A 49 6.11 0.39 4.07
N ARG A 50 5.57 0.75 5.24
CA ARG A 50 5.44 -0.20 6.36
C ARG A 50 4.00 -0.60 6.64
N PHE A 51 3.84 -1.85 7.03
CA PHE A 51 2.62 -2.34 7.65
C PHE A 51 2.76 -2.46 9.16
N GLU A 52 1.74 -2.01 9.88
CA GLU A 52 1.57 -2.23 11.32
C GLU A 52 0.35 -3.14 11.54
N LEU A 53 0.57 -4.36 12.03
CA LEU A 53 -0.50 -5.33 12.29
C LEU A 53 -0.69 -5.54 13.79
N ALA A 54 -1.88 -5.22 14.29
CA ALA A 54 -2.25 -5.36 15.69
C ALA A 54 -3.44 -6.30 15.88
N LYS A 55 -3.29 -7.26 16.78
CA LYS A 55 -4.40 -8.02 17.36
C LYS A 55 -5.11 -7.13 18.39
N ARG A 56 -6.44 -7.04 18.33
CA ARG A 56 -7.25 -6.11 19.14
C ARG A 56 -8.22 -6.79 20.10
N ALA A 57 -8.51 -8.07 19.88
CA ALA A 57 -9.29 -8.89 20.80
C ALA A 57 -8.71 -10.31 20.85
N ASP A 58 -8.72 -10.92 22.04
CA ASP A 58 -8.33 -12.31 22.23
C ASP A 58 -9.37 -13.26 21.61
N GLY A 59 -8.92 -14.48 21.26
CA GLY A 59 -9.76 -15.47 20.57
C GLY A 59 -9.86 -15.24 19.05
N GLY A 60 -10.55 -16.15 18.35
CA GLY A 60 -10.71 -16.12 16.89
C GLY A 60 -9.45 -16.48 16.08
N GLY A 61 -8.34 -16.79 16.74
CA GLY A 61 -7.07 -17.17 16.10
C GLY A 61 -6.11 -16.00 15.88
N ARG A 62 -4.96 -16.33 15.30
CA ARG A 62 -3.86 -15.38 15.06
C ARG A 62 -4.23 -14.39 13.96
N ALA A 63 -3.90 -13.11 14.18
CA ALA A 63 -4.08 -12.10 13.15
C ALA A 63 -3.03 -12.26 12.05
N TYR A 64 -3.46 -12.11 10.79
CA TYR A 64 -2.56 -12.00 9.64
C TYR A 64 -3.08 -10.93 8.69
N MET A 65 -2.20 -10.42 7.85
CA MET A 65 -2.56 -9.50 6.78
C MET A 65 -2.07 -10.03 5.44
N GLN A 66 -2.84 -9.78 4.40
CA GLN A 66 -2.47 -10.13 3.04
C GLN A 66 -2.36 -8.85 2.23
N TYR A 67 -1.39 -8.81 1.32
CA TYR A 67 -1.19 -7.69 0.42
C TYR A 67 -0.91 -8.17 -1.00
N LYS A 68 -1.14 -7.27 -1.94
CA LYS A 68 -0.77 -7.44 -3.34
C LYS A 68 -0.60 -6.10 -4.03
N TYR A 69 0.24 -6.07 -5.05
CA TYR A 69 0.53 -4.88 -5.82
C TYR A 69 1.11 -5.23 -7.21
N ILE A 70 1.15 -4.24 -8.09
CA ILE A 70 1.83 -4.33 -9.38
C ILE A 70 3.18 -3.62 -9.25
N ARG A 71 4.26 -4.38 -9.45
CA ARG A 71 5.63 -3.88 -9.42
C ARG A 71 5.90 -2.91 -10.57
N LYS A 72 7.04 -2.22 -10.50
CA LYS A 72 7.49 -1.30 -11.56
C LYS A 72 7.64 -1.96 -12.93
N ASP A 73 8.00 -3.24 -12.96
CA ASP A 73 8.14 -4.03 -14.19
C ASP A 73 6.80 -4.57 -14.73
N GLY A 74 5.68 -4.25 -14.08
CA GLY A 74 4.35 -4.76 -14.44
C GLY A 74 4.03 -6.13 -13.84
N GLY A 75 4.98 -6.76 -13.14
CA GLY A 75 4.76 -8.03 -12.46
C GLY A 75 3.80 -7.91 -11.29
N PHE A 76 2.91 -8.89 -11.13
CA PHE A 76 2.07 -9.01 -9.95
C PHE A 76 2.87 -9.62 -8.79
N GLN A 77 2.76 -9.03 -7.60
CA GLN A 77 3.31 -9.57 -6.37
C GLN A 77 2.24 -9.59 -5.28
N SER A 78 2.30 -10.60 -4.43
CA SER A 78 1.43 -10.77 -3.27
C SER A 78 2.17 -11.45 -2.12
N GLY A 79 1.68 -11.30 -0.90
CA GLY A 79 2.25 -11.94 0.26
C GLY A 79 1.34 -11.85 1.48
N GLU A 80 1.83 -12.42 2.59
CA GLU A 80 1.15 -12.47 3.86
C GLU A 80 2.12 -12.22 5.01
N HIS A 81 1.66 -11.49 6.03
CA HIS A 81 2.39 -11.29 7.28
C HIS A 81 1.55 -11.71 8.47
N TRP A 82 2.18 -12.46 9.38
CA TRP A 82 1.55 -12.99 10.57
C TRP A 82 1.89 -12.15 11.79
N GLY A 83 0.87 -11.55 12.42
CA GLY A 83 1.00 -10.73 13.61
C GLY A 83 1.15 -11.56 14.88
N LEU A 84 0.75 -11.00 16.02
CA LEU A 84 0.74 -11.70 17.30
C LEU A 84 -0.51 -12.59 17.41
N ALA A 85 -0.38 -13.69 18.16
CA ALA A 85 -1.51 -14.56 18.48
C ALA A 85 -2.47 -13.90 19.50
N GLU A 86 -1.89 -13.19 20.47
CA GLU A 86 -2.59 -12.55 21.57
C GLU A 86 -2.50 -11.02 21.49
N THR A 87 -3.31 -10.33 22.31
CA THR A 87 -3.31 -8.87 22.41
C THR A 87 -2.08 -8.33 23.14
N SER A 88 -1.01 -8.00 22.41
CA SER A 88 0.24 -7.47 23.02
C SER A 88 0.92 -6.33 22.23
N GLY A 89 0.20 -5.70 21.30
CA GLY A 89 0.69 -4.54 20.54
C GLY A 89 0.58 -4.74 19.03
N ALA A 90 1.45 -4.05 18.29
CA ALA A 90 1.56 -4.14 16.84
C ALA A 90 2.91 -4.73 16.43
N VAL A 91 2.92 -5.58 15.40
CA VAL A 91 4.12 -6.01 14.70
C VAL A 91 4.29 -5.14 13.46
N VAL A 92 5.53 -4.77 13.17
CA VAL A 92 5.89 -3.95 12.01
C VAL A 92 6.50 -4.82 10.93
N PHE A 93 6.12 -4.59 9.68
CA PHE A 93 6.68 -5.24 8.50
C PHE A 93 7.05 -4.16 7.48
N ASP A 94 8.35 -3.98 7.25
CA ASP A 94 8.87 -3.06 6.24
C ASP A 94 8.83 -3.70 4.84
N HIS A 95 8.54 -2.87 3.84
CA HIS A 95 8.62 -3.23 2.42
C HIS A 95 9.31 -2.11 1.64
N ASP A 96 9.62 -2.40 0.38
CA ASP A 96 9.93 -1.41 -0.63
C ASP A 96 8.97 -1.68 -1.80
N PHE A 97 7.79 -1.06 -1.73
CA PHE A 97 6.80 -1.15 -2.80
C PHE A 97 7.22 -0.28 -3.99
N GLY A 98 7.96 0.78 -3.70
CA GLY A 98 8.37 1.83 -4.62
C GLY A 98 7.31 2.93 -4.70
N GLU A 99 7.77 4.17 -4.92
CA GLU A 99 6.91 5.36 -4.89
C GLU A 99 5.74 5.31 -5.89
N GLY A 100 4.59 5.80 -5.44
CA GLY A 100 3.35 5.95 -6.19
C GLY A 100 2.59 4.64 -6.43
N ARG A 101 2.93 3.56 -5.72
CA ARG A 101 2.39 2.23 -6.02
C ARG A 101 1.11 1.96 -5.26
N LYS A 102 0.07 1.60 -6.01
CA LYS A 102 -1.19 1.13 -5.44
C LYS A 102 -0.96 -0.21 -4.75
N VAL A 103 -1.14 -0.23 -3.44
CA VAL A 103 -1.10 -1.43 -2.61
C VAL A 103 -2.52 -1.78 -2.19
N LEU A 104 -2.91 -3.03 -2.42
CA LEU A 104 -4.17 -3.59 -1.92
C LEU A 104 -3.84 -4.46 -0.73
N PHE A 105 -4.51 -4.26 0.39
CA PHE A 105 -4.34 -5.12 1.55
C PHE A 105 -5.65 -5.40 2.29
N ARG A 106 -5.64 -6.48 3.07
CA ARG A 106 -6.72 -6.87 3.99
C ARG A 106 -6.13 -7.47 5.26
N VAL A 107 -6.90 -7.43 6.34
CA VAL A 107 -6.56 -8.06 7.62
C VAL A 107 -7.55 -9.17 7.93
N CYS A 108 -7.08 -10.26 8.51
CA CYS A 108 -7.85 -11.44 8.82
C CYS A 108 -7.52 -11.99 10.21
N VAL A 109 -8.48 -12.70 10.80
CA VAL A 109 -8.38 -13.43 12.07
C VAL A 109 -9.17 -14.74 11.88
N GLY A 110 -8.45 -15.86 11.80
CA GLY A 110 -9.06 -17.12 11.37
C GLY A 110 -9.67 -16.99 9.97
N ASP A 111 -10.96 -17.33 9.85
CA ASP A 111 -11.72 -17.25 8.60
C ASP A 111 -12.38 -15.88 8.36
N LEU A 112 -12.32 -14.96 9.33
CA LEU A 112 -12.88 -13.62 9.21
C LEU A 112 -11.85 -12.68 8.58
N CYS A 113 -12.27 -11.93 7.57
CA CYS A 113 -11.41 -10.97 6.87
C CYS A 113 -12.14 -9.64 6.63
N SER A 114 -11.39 -8.54 6.59
CA SER A 114 -11.90 -7.22 6.24
C SER A 114 -12.33 -7.07 4.77
N ALA A 115 -11.97 -8.05 3.93
CA ALA A 115 -12.23 -8.10 2.49
C ALA A 115 -12.31 -9.55 2.04
N THR A 116 -13.01 -9.82 0.94
CA THR A 116 -13.21 -11.17 0.40
C THR A 116 -12.03 -11.64 -0.46
N GLY A 117 -11.92 -12.96 -0.69
CA GLY A 117 -10.80 -13.57 -1.42
C GLY A 117 -10.75 -13.21 -2.91
N ASP A 118 -11.89 -12.88 -3.50
CA ASP A 118 -12.11 -12.50 -4.90
C ASP A 118 -11.88 -11.00 -5.18
N GLN A 119 -11.14 -10.33 -4.30
CA GLN A 119 -10.69 -8.94 -4.46
C GLN A 119 -11.75 -7.87 -4.15
N GLU A 120 -12.95 -8.23 -3.72
CA GLU A 120 -13.94 -7.23 -3.30
C GLU A 120 -13.54 -6.60 -1.96
N ASN A 121 -13.74 -5.29 -1.84
CA ASN A 121 -13.59 -4.52 -0.61
C ASN A 121 -12.18 -4.51 0.02
N TRP A 122 -11.13 -4.79 -0.77
CA TRP A 122 -9.75 -4.62 -0.31
C TRP A 122 -9.45 -3.15 0.00
N THR A 123 -8.70 -2.92 1.07
CA THR A 123 -8.26 -1.56 1.43
C THR A 123 -7.18 -1.10 0.47
N ILE A 124 -7.31 0.13 -0.02
CA ILE A 124 -6.37 0.74 -0.96
C ILE A 124 -5.44 1.68 -0.20
N ALA A 125 -4.15 1.52 -0.42
CA ALA A 125 -3.08 2.44 -0.04
C ALA A 125 -2.23 2.81 -1.25
N TYR A 126 -1.43 3.86 -1.10
CA TYR A 126 -0.39 4.23 -2.06
C TYR A 126 0.93 4.38 -1.29
N ALA A 127 1.94 3.60 -1.68
CA ALA A 127 3.33 3.84 -1.32
C ALA A 127 3.80 5.17 -1.92
#